data_AF-A0A645C1R6-F1
#
_entry.id   AF-A0A645C1R6-F1
#
_cell.length_a   1.000
_cell.length_b   1.000
_cell.length_c   1.000
_cell.angle_alpha   90.00
_cell.angle_beta   90.00
_cell.angle_gamma   90.00
#
_symmetry.space_group_name_H-M   'P 1'
#
loop_
_entity.id
_entity.type
_entity.pdbx_description
1 polymer ?
#
loop_
_entity_poly.entity_id
_entity_poly.type
_entity_poly.pdbx_seq_one_letter_code
_entity_poly.pdbx_strand_id
1 'polypeptide(L)' 'MRERLFDLAARYRFIWLRKTVLSVEMLEDKHDQHQTLTKAILARDAARASELMRQHLLTPIPIIQQAMSGKLLTE' A
#
# COMPACT_ATOMS: atom_id res chain seq x y z
N MET A 1 -4.09 -1.79 -23.77
CA MET A 1 -2.97 -1.69 -22.80
C MET A 1 -3.38 -0.99 -21.51
N ARG A 2 -3.92 0.25 -21.57
CA ARG A 2 -4.37 1.03 -20.40
C ARG A 2 -5.37 0.29 -19.50
N GLU A 3 -6.42 -0.29 -20.08
CA GLU A 3 -7.47 -1.00 -19.33
C GLU A 3 -6.92 -2.21 -18.57
N ARG A 4 -6.05 -3.01 -19.20
CA ARG A 4 -5.38 -4.15 -18.54
C ARG A 4 -4.55 -3.71 -17.33
N LEU A 5 -3.86 -2.57 -17.42
CA LEU A 5 -3.08 -2.02 -16.30
C LEU A 5 -3.98 -1.56 -15.15
N PHE A 6 -5.11 -0.91 -15.45
CA PHE A 6 -6.08 -0.51 -14.43
C PHE A 6 -6.71 -1.72 -13.73
N ASP A 7 -7.09 -2.73 -14.50
CA ASP A 7 -7.66 -3.97 -13.96
C ASP A 7 -6.64 -4.75 -13.08
N LEU A 8 -5.37 -4.77 -13.47
CA LEU A 8 -4.29 -5.31 -12.63
C LEU A 8 -4.12 -4.50 -11.34
N ALA A 9 -4.13 -3.17 -11.41
CA ALA A 9 -4.03 -2.29 -10.24
C ALA A 9 -5.24 -2.45 -9.29
N ALA A 10 -6.45 -2.60 -9.84
CA ALA A 10 -7.66 -2.83 -9.06
C ALA A 10 -7.63 -4.19 -8.33
N ARG A 11 -7.20 -5.25 -9.03
CA ARG A 11 -7.01 -6.58 -8.42
C ARG A 11 -5.95 -6.57 -7.33
N TYR A 12 -4.84 -5.87 -7.58
CA TYR A 12 -3.79 -5.67 -6.57
C TYR A 12 -4.32 -4.94 -5.33
N ARG A 13 -5.05 -3.83 -5.53
CA ARG A 13 -5.70 -3.09 -4.44
C ARG A 13 -6.68 -3.95 -3.65
N PHE A 14 -7.46 -4.80 -4.32
CA PHE A 14 -8.40 -5.70 -3.66
C PHE A 14 -7.69 -6.72 -2.77
N ILE A 15 -6.64 -7.37 -3.29
CA ILE A 15 -5.82 -8.32 -2.52
C ILE A 15 -5.16 -7.61 -1.34
N TRP A 16 -4.60 -6.43 -1.57
CA TRP A 16 -4.02 -5.58 -0.54
C TRP A 16 -5.02 -5.27 0.58
N LEU A 17 -6.20 -4.75 0.25
CA LEU A 17 -7.22 -4.44 1.25
C LEU A 17 -7.64 -5.69 2.03
N ARG A 18 -7.79 -6.83 1.37
CA ARG A 18 -8.17 -8.08 2.02
C ARG A 18 -7.05 -8.72 2.87
N LYS A 19 -5.78 -8.51 2.55
CA LYS A 19 -4.64 -9.20 3.18
C LYS A 19 -3.84 -8.36 4.16
N THR A 20 -4.02 -7.06 4.14
CA THR A 20 -3.13 -6.12 4.86
C THR A 20 -3.87 -5.25 5.85
N VAL A 21 -5.19 -5.23 5.74
CA VAL A 21 -6.11 -4.54 6.63
C VAL A 21 -6.74 -5.57 7.57
N LEU A 22 -5.89 -6.45 8.12
CA LEU A 22 -6.30 -7.59 8.94
C LEU A 22 -6.21 -7.30 10.44
N SER A 23 -5.59 -6.18 10.84
CA SER A 23 -5.56 -5.69 12.22
C SER A 23 -5.76 -4.16 12.27
N VAL A 24 -6.22 -3.69 13.44
CA VAL A 24 -6.38 -2.25 13.72
C VAL A 24 -5.05 -1.51 13.64
N GLU A 25 -3.97 -2.14 14.11
CA GLU A 25 -2.61 -1.56 14.09
C GLU A 25 -2.11 -1.33 12.66
N MET A 26 -2.36 -2.28 11.74
CA MET A 26 -2.00 -2.10 10.32
C MET A 26 -2.85 -1.03 9.62
N LEU A 27 -4.10 -0.84 10.06
CA LEU A 27 -4.96 0.25 9.61
C LEU A 27 -4.41 1.61 10.04
N GLU A 28 -3.99 1.72 11.29
CA GLU A 28 -3.42 2.95 11.87
C GLU A 28 -2.11 3.33 11.20
N ASP A 29 -1.17 2.38 11.00
CA ASP A 29 0.06 2.63 10.25
C ASP A 29 -0.21 3.12 8.82
N LYS A 30 -1.22 2.54 8.14
CA LYS A 30 -1.62 3.03 6.82
C LYS A 30 -2.21 4.43 6.87
N HIS A 31 -2.99 4.72 7.89
CA HIS A 31 -3.55 6.06 8.10
C HIS A 31 -2.43 7.09 8.27
N ASP A 32 -1.43 6.80 9.09
CA ASP A 32 -0.30 7.70 9.36
C ASP A 32 0.57 7.94 8.12
N GLN A 33 0.80 6.89 7.32
CA GLN A 33 1.47 7.01 6.02
C GLN A 33 0.70 7.94 5.07
N HIS A 34 -0.63 7.80 5.00
CA HIS A 34 -1.47 8.67 4.17
C HIS A 34 -1.49 10.12 4.68
N GLN A 35 -1.54 10.33 5.99
CA GLN A 35 -1.45 11.67 6.57
C GLN A 35 -0.11 12.33 6.24
N THR A 36 0.99 11.60 6.36
CA THR A 36 2.35 12.09 6.09
C THR A 36 2.52 12.48 4.63
N LEU A 37 2.03 11.64 3.70
CA LEU A 37 2.02 11.95 2.28
C LEU A 37 1.16 13.18 1.96
N THR A 38 -0.02 13.29 2.57
CA THR A 38 -0.92 14.44 2.39
C THR A 38 -0.25 15.74 2.81
N LYS A 39 0.44 15.74 3.95
CA LYS A 39 1.22 16.90 4.42
C LYS A 39 2.30 17.31 3.40
N ALA A 40 3.04 16.36 2.84
CA ALA A 40 4.07 16.65 1.83
C ALA A 40 3.47 17.23 0.53
N ILE A 41 2.32 16.70 0.08
CA ILE A 41 1.61 17.21 -1.10
C ILE A 41 1.11 18.64 -0.87
N LEU A 42 0.48 18.90 0.28
CA LEU A 42 -0.03 20.24 0.63
C LEU A 42 1.10 21.27 0.76
N ALA A 43 2.27 20.84 1.23
CA ALA A 43 3.48 21.67 1.26
C ALA A 43 4.12 21.89 -0.12
N ARG A 44 3.59 21.26 -1.18
CA ARG A 44 4.15 21.27 -2.55
C ARG A 44 5.58 20.73 -2.64
N ASP A 45 5.98 19.88 -1.70
CA ASP A 45 7.29 19.22 -1.71
C ASP A 45 7.21 17.99 -2.62
N ALA A 46 7.41 18.21 -3.93
CA ALA A 46 7.28 17.19 -4.94
C ALA A 46 8.28 16.04 -4.78
N ALA A 47 9.52 16.34 -4.36
CA ALA A 47 10.56 15.33 -4.17
C ALA A 47 10.18 14.38 -3.03
N ARG A 48 9.79 14.94 -1.87
CA ARG A 48 9.37 14.16 -0.71
C ARG A 48 8.07 13.40 -0.97
N ALA A 49 7.07 14.04 -1.59
CA ALA A 49 5.81 13.38 -1.91
C ALA A 49 6.02 12.20 -2.87
N SER A 50 6.91 12.33 -3.85
CA SER A 50 7.23 11.24 -4.80
C SER A 50 7.89 10.06 -4.10
N GLU A 51 8.84 10.31 -3.20
CA GLU A 51 9.50 9.24 -2.45
C GLU A 51 8.54 8.55 -1.48
N LEU A 52 7.71 9.31 -0.74
CA LEU A 52 6.69 8.75 0.14
C LEU A 52 5.66 7.90 -0.64
N MET A 53 5.26 8.36 -1.82
CA MET A 53 4.35 7.60 -2.69
C MET A 53 5.00 6.30 -3.17
N ARG A 54 6.27 6.36 -3.61
CA ARG A 54 7.02 5.17 -4.05
C ARG A 54 7.12 4.15 -2.91
N GLN A 55 7.49 4.59 -1.71
CA GLN A 55 7.56 3.72 -0.54
C GLN A 55 6.19 3.08 -0.23
N HIS A 56 5.13 3.88 -0.20
CA HIS A 56 3.77 3.41 0.07
C HIS A 56 3.29 2.36 -0.94
N LEU A 57 3.61 2.52 -2.22
CA LEU A 57 3.27 1.56 -3.29
C LEU A 57 4.06 0.26 -3.19
N LEU A 58 5.23 0.26 -2.55
CA LEU A 58 6.09 -0.92 -2.43
C LEU A 58 5.87 -1.71 -1.13
N THR A 59 5.37 -1.08 -0.06
CA THR A 59 5.03 -1.75 1.21
C THR A 59 4.19 -3.02 1.04
N PRO A 60 3.24 -3.11 0.08
CA PRO A 60 2.46 -4.33 -0.11
C PRO A 60 3.18 -5.55 -0.64
N ILE A 61 4.26 -5.35 -1.39
CA ILE A 61 4.94 -6.44 -2.08
C ILE A 61 5.37 -7.55 -1.11
N PRO A 62 6.11 -7.26 -0.01
CA PRO A 62 6.51 -8.31 0.93
C PRO A 62 5.32 -8.98 1.62
N ILE A 63 4.25 -8.24 1.94
CA ILE A 63 3.07 -8.79 2.62
C ILE A 63 2.30 -9.74 1.68
N ILE A 64 2.14 -9.34 0.42
CA ILE A 64 1.52 -10.20 -0.60
C ILE A 64 2.39 -11.44 -0.85
N GLN A 65 3.72 -11.29 -0.94
CA GLN A 65 4.63 -12.42 -1.09
C GLN A 65 4.51 -13.42 0.06
N GLN A 66 4.43 -12.95 1.31
CA GLN A 66 4.21 -13.80 2.49
C GLN A 66 2.85 -14.51 2.43
N ALA A 67 1.79 -13.80 1.99
CA ALA A 67 0.44 -14.35 1.88
C ALA A 67 0.34 -15.42 0.79
N MET A 68 0.98 -15.18 -0.36
CA MET A 68 1.06 -16.14 -1.47
C MET A 68 1.91 -17.35 -1.10
N SER A 69 2.92 -17.19 -0.23
CA SER A 69 3.76 -18.30 0.25
C SER A 69 3.10 -19.13 1.36
N GLY A 70 1.86 -18.80 1.78
CA GLY A 70 1.15 -19.48 2.87
C GLY A 70 1.66 -19.17 4.28
N LYS A 71 2.66 -18.29 4.43
CA LYS A 71 3.30 -17.96 5.72
C LYS A 71 2.50 -16.99 6.60
N LEU A 72 1.49 -16.34 6.05
CA LEU A 72 0.68 -15.33 6.76
C LEU A 72 -0.53 -15.91 7.50
N LEU A 73 -0.72 -17.24 7.48
CA LEU A 73 -1.86 -17.95 8.10
C LEU A 73 -1.45 -18.82 9.30
N THR A 74 -0.21 -18.67 9.81
CA THR A 74 0.37 -19.56 10.82
C THR A 74 0.63 -18.91 12.18
N GLU A 75 0.08 -17.73 12.43
CA GLU A 75 0.07 -17.06 13.75
C GLU A 75 -1.35 -16.84 14.24
#